data_AF-A0A9P8F629-F1
#
_entry.id   AF-A0A9P8F629-F1
#
_cell.length_a   1.000
_cell.length_b   1.000
_cell.length_c   1.000
_cell.angle_alpha   90.00
_cell.angle_beta   90.00
_cell.angle_gamma   90.00
#
_symmetry.space_group_name_H-M   'P 1'
#
loop_
_entity.id
_entity.type
_entity.pdbx_description
1 polymer ?
#
loop_
_entity_poly.entity_id
_entity_poly.type
_entity_poly.pdbx_seq_one_letter_code
_entity_poly.pdbx_strand_id
1 'polypeptide(L)'
;MLPSAQPTQDPPSWGRNSSDTLEADRVDEQQHIAREKSHASQEIDPDVEIVDWDGPNDPENPFNWPVQQKWILTSVALFGTFITLVNGTSIAVAAEAYNREFGISDAHFPNSYWPIASWALGGGIFMMILLPILEDFGVRWGYLITYIVLIIFIVPSAVAKNFATLVVTRFIAGGCVSLLANTISSIICDIWAGDRGRTVPMELYITV
;
A
#
# COMPACT_ATOMS: atom_id res chain seq x y z
N MET A 1 -27.78 25.84 -56.52
CA MET A 1 -27.98 26.58 -55.26
C MET A 1 -29.05 25.86 -54.46
N LEU A 2 -28.66 25.16 -53.40
CA LEU A 2 -29.56 24.66 -52.36
C LEU A 2 -28.94 25.05 -51.00
N PRO A 3 -29.71 25.56 -50.02
CA PRO A 3 -29.16 26.18 -48.82
C PRO A 3 -28.81 25.14 -47.75
N SER A 4 -27.74 25.41 -47.01
CA SER A 4 -27.29 24.65 -45.83
C SER A 4 -28.30 24.78 -44.67
N ALA A 5 -28.70 23.65 -44.09
CA ALA A 5 -29.50 23.63 -42.86
C ALA A 5 -28.63 24.05 -41.66
N GLN A 6 -29.10 25.05 -40.90
CA GLN A 6 -28.48 25.52 -39.67
C GLN A 6 -28.81 24.58 -38.50
N PRO A 7 -27.95 24.45 -37.47
CA PRO A 7 -28.29 23.70 -36.26
C PRO A 7 -29.38 24.45 -35.48
N THR A 8 -30.41 23.73 -35.07
CA THR A 8 -31.45 24.23 -34.16
C THR A 8 -30.81 24.61 -32.81
N GLN A 9 -30.86 25.90 -32.46
CA GLN A 9 -30.52 26.36 -31.11
C GLN A 9 -31.65 26.01 -30.15
N ASP A 10 -31.33 25.32 -29.06
CA ASP A 10 -32.28 25.08 -27.98
C ASP A 10 -32.67 26.40 -27.29
N PRO A 11 -33.94 26.58 -26.91
CA PRO A 11 -34.40 27.80 -26.26
C PRO A 11 -33.77 27.96 -24.85
N PRO A 12 -33.58 29.21 -24.39
CA PRO A 12 -32.87 29.51 -23.15
C PRO A 12 -33.61 28.95 -21.90
N SER A 13 -32.83 28.49 -20.92
CA SER A 13 -33.26 27.67 -19.78
C SER A 13 -34.21 28.33 -18.77
N TRP A 14 -34.48 29.63 -18.89
CA TRP A 14 -35.23 30.40 -17.89
C TRP A 14 -36.76 30.29 -18.02
N GLY A 15 -37.27 29.54 -19.00
CA GLY A 15 -38.71 29.34 -19.23
C GLY A 15 -39.27 27.96 -18.85
N ARG A 16 -38.49 27.06 -18.24
CA ARG A 16 -38.97 25.73 -17.80
C ARG A 16 -39.59 25.81 -16.41
N ASN A 17 -40.77 25.20 -16.22
CA ASN A 17 -41.36 25.04 -14.91
C ASN A 17 -40.49 24.10 -14.05
N SER A 18 -40.41 24.37 -12.75
CA SER A 18 -39.60 23.58 -11.80
C SER A 18 -39.98 22.10 -11.74
N SER A 19 -41.22 21.72 -12.09
CA SER A 19 -41.64 20.32 -12.24
C SER A 19 -40.92 19.64 -13.40
N ASP A 20 -40.76 20.34 -14.50
CA ASP A 20 -40.25 19.79 -15.76
C ASP A 20 -38.72 19.64 -15.71
N THR A 21 -38.05 20.49 -14.92
CA THR A 21 -36.60 20.33 -14.63
C THR A 21 -36.35 19.15 -13.69
N LEU A 22 -37.19 18.95 -12.67
CA LEU A 22 -37.06 17.83 -11.74
C LEU A 22 -37.39 16.49 -12.40
N GLU A 23 -38.32 16.46 -13.36
CA GLU A 23 -38.60 15.26 -14.16
C GLU A 23 -37.47 14.96 -15.15
N ALA A 24 -36.89 15.98 -15.80
CA ALA A 24 -35.73 15.79 -16.67
C ALA A 24 -34.51 15.26 -15.89
N ASP A 25 -34.21 15.84 -14.73
CA ASP A 25 -33.10 15.39 -13.87
C ASP A 25 -33.30 13.95 -13.37
N ARG A 26 -34.54 13.56 -13.03
CA ARG A 26 -34.87 12.18 -12.63
C ARG A 26 -34.75 11.18 -13.78
N VAL A 27 -35.13 11.59 -14.99
CA VAL A 27 -35.00 10.74 -16.19
C VAL A 27 -33.52 10.57 -16.54
N ASP A 28 -32.72 11.63 -16.46
CA ASP A 28 -31.28 11.56 -16.69
C ASP A 28 -30.57 10.72 -15.62
N GLU A 29 -30.96 10.84 -14.34
CA GLU A 29 -30.45 10.00 -13.25
C GLU A 29 -30.84 8.53 -13.43
N GLN A 30 -32.09 8.25 -13.81
CA GLN A 30 -32.54 6.89 -14.12
C GLN A 30 -31.85 6.30 -15.35
N GLN A 31 -31.60 7.11 -16.39
CA GLN A 31 -30.84 6.70 -17.56
C GLN A 31 -29.36 6.47 -17.24
N HIS A 32 -28.76 7.28 -16.37
CA HIS A 32 -27.41 7.05 -15.86
C HIS A 32 -27.31 5.75 -15.08
N ILE A 33 -28.22 5.49 -14.13
CA ILE A 33 -28.28 4.24 -13.35
C ILE A 33 -28.53 3.03 -14.27
N ALA A 34 -29.39 3.16 -15.28
CA ALA A 34 -29.65 2.10 -16.26
C ALA A 34 -28.43 1.83 -17.16
N ARG A 35 -27.69 2.88 -17.55
CA ARG A 35 -26.47 2.77 -18.34
C ARG A 35 -25.30 2.19 -17.54
N GLU A 36 -25.23 2.51 -16.25
CA GLU A 36 -24.26 1.95 -15.31
C GLU A 36 -24.54 0.46 -15.04
N LYS A 37 -25.83 0.09 -14.84
CA LYS A 37 -26.24 -1.32 -14.76
C LYS A 37 -26.05 -2.10 -16.07
N SER A 38 -26.22 -1.44 -17.22
CA SER A 38 -25.95 -2.02 -18.54
C SER A 38 -24.45 -2.24 -18.77
N HIS A 39 -23.60 -1.31 -18.32
CA HIS A 39 -22.14 -1.51 -18.33
C HIS A 39 -21.69 -2.62 -17.37
N ALA A 40 -22.31 -2.73 -16.19
CA ALA A 40 -22.07 -3.83 -15.25
C ALA A 40 -22.61 -5.19 -15.74
N SER A 41 -23.45 -5.19 -16.78
CA SER A 41 -23.95 -6.38 -17.46
C SER A 41 -23.25 -6.63 -18.80
N GLN A 42 -22.05 -6.07 -19.01
CA GLN A 42 -21.16 -6.48 -20.09
C GLN A 42 -21.09 -8.00 -20.08
N GLU A 43 -21.45 -8.63 -21.21
CA GLU A 43 -21.30 -10.06 -21.42
C GLU A 43 -19.91 -10.46 -20.94
N ILE A 44 -19.86 -11.17 -19.81
CA ILE A 44 -18.64 -11.74 -19.27
C ILE A 44 -18.14 -12.67 -20.37
N ASP A 45 -16.99 -12.34 -20.94
CA ASP A 45 -16.32 -13.18 -21.92
C ASP A 45 -16.27 -14.62 -21.36
N PRO A 46 -16.77 -15.65 -22.06
CA PRO A 46 -16.85 -17.01 -21.55
C PRO A 46 -15.49 -17.59 -21.14
N ASP A 47 -14.39 -16.95 -21.53
CA ASP A 47 -13.03 -17.31 -21.12
C ASP A 47 -12.56 -16.60 -19.82
N VAL A 48 -13.40 -15.76 -19.19
CA VAL A 48 -13.12 -15.09 -17.92
C VAL A 48 -13.68 -15.92 -16.75
N GLU A 49 -12.79 -16.66 -16.09
CA GLU A 49 -13.08 -17.33 -14.83
C GLU A 49 -13.14 -16.28 -13.70
N ILE A 50 -14.36 -15.97 -13.23
CA ILE A 50 -14.56 -15.11 -12.06
C ILE A 50 -14.27 -15.96 -10.82
N VAL A 51 -13.07 -15.78 -10.26
CA VAL A 51 -12.71 -16.36 -8.96
C VAL A 51 -13.35 -15.49 -7.87
N ASP A 52 -14.44 -15.96 -7.30
CA ASP A 52 -15.09 -15.37 -6.13
C ASP A 52 -15.16 -16.42 -5.01
N TRP A 53 -15.45 -15.99 -3.78
CA TRP A 53 -15.61 -16.86 -2.64
C TRP A 53 -16.80 -17.81 -2.82
N ASP A 54 -16.75 -19.01 -2.23
CA ASP A 54 -17.77 -20.07 -2.35
C ASP A 54 -19.11 -19.70 -1.65
N GLY A 55 -19.23 -18.46 -1.13
CA GLY A 55 -20.43 -17.88 -0.57
C GLY A 55 -20.17 -16.84 0.52
N PRO A 56 -21.23 -16.24 1.09
CA PRO A 56 -21.10 -15.18 2.10
C PRO A 56 -20.48 -15.65 3.43
N ASN A 57 -20.49 -16.96 3.72
CA ASN A 57 -19.92 -17.55 4.93
C ASN A 57 -18.69 -18.43 4.63
N ASP A 58 -18.02 -18.19 3.50
CA ASP A 58 -16.82 -18.93 3.13
C ASP A 58 -15.74 -18.77 4.23
N PRO A 59 -15.22 -19.87 4.81
CA PRO A 59 -14.14 -19.82 5.81
C PRO A 59 -12.79 -19.36 5.23
N GLU A 60 -12.58 -19.46 3.92
CA GLU A 60 -11.38 -18.95 3.24
C GLU A 60 -11.39 -17.43 3.13
N ASN A 61 -12.57 -16.80 3.19
CA ASN A 61 -12.71 -15.36 3.22
C ASN A 61 -12.21 -14.78 4.56
N PRO A 62 -11.12 -13.96 4.56
CA PRO A 62 -10.55 -13.38 5.79
C PRO A 62 -11.54 -12.49 6.56
N PHE A 63 -12.57 -11.97 5.90
CA PHE A 63 -13.63 -11.20 6.54
C PHE A 63 -14.48 -12.02 7.50
N ASN A 64 -14.58 -13.34 7.30
CA ASN A 64 -15.40 -14.24 8.12
C ASN A 64 -14.64 -14.86 9.31
N TRP A 65 -13.34 -14.59 9.45
CA TRP A 65 -12.53 -15.16 10.52
C TRP A 65 -12.97 -14.71 11.92
N PRO A 66 -12.74 -15.54 12.96
CA PRO A 66 -13.00 -15.13 14.33
C PRO A 66 -12.14 -13.92 14.71
N VAL A 67 -12.75 -12.96 15.41
CA VAL A 67 -12.13 -11.69 15.80
C VAL A 67 -10.79 -11.88 16.53
N GLN A 68 -10.66 -12.95 17.33
CA GLN A 68 -9.41 -13.28 18.01
C GLN A 68 -8.27 -13.60 17.04
N GLN A 69 -8.55 -14.37 15.98
CA GLN A 69 -7.55 -14.71 14.95
C GLN A 69 -7.11 -13.46 14.19
N LYS A 70 -8.05 -12.56 13.88
CA LYS A 70 -7.76 -11.26 13.25
C LYS A 70 -6.81 -10.43 14.10
N TRP A 71 -7.12 -10.27 15.39
CA TRP A 71 -6.27 -9.54 16.32
C TRP A 71 -4.90 -10.16 16.51
N ILE A 72 -4.78 -11.48 16.62
CA ILE A 72 -3.47 -12.15 16.74
C ILE A 72 -2.60 -11.82 15.53
N LEU A 73 -3.15 -11.95 14.32
CA LEU A 73 -2.42 -11.66 13.09
C LEU A 73 -2.03 -10.17 12.99
N THR A 74 -2.96 -9.26 13.29
CA THR A 74 -2.70 -7.83 13.35
C THR A 74 -1.62 -7.49 14.38
N SER A 75 -1.70 -8.01 15.61
CA SER A 75 -0.72 -7.73 16.66
C SER A 75 0.68 -8.24 16.32
N VAL A 76 0.79 -9.43 15.72
CA VAL A 76 2.09 -9.97 15.27
C VAL A 76 2.69 -9.10 14.17
N ALA A 77 1.88 -8.68 13.19
CA ALA A 77 2.31 -7.80 12.12
C ALA A 77 2.81 -6.44 12.67
N LEU A 78 2.02 -5.81 13.55
CA LEU A 78 2.36 -4.55 14.19
C LEU A 78 3.66 -4.63 14.99
N PHE A 79 3.82 -5.69 15.78
CA PHE A 79 5.04 -5.91 16.56
C PHE A 79 6.27 -6.10 15.65
N GLY A 80 6.10 -6.78 14.51
CA GLY A 80 7.13 -6.89 13.48
C GLY A 80 7.52 -5.53 12.89
N THR A 81 6.56 -4.70 12.53
CA THR A 81 6.82 -3.32 12.06
C THR A 81 7.56 -2.51 13.12
N PHE A 82 7.10 -2.57 14.37
CA PHE A 82 7.73 -1.85 15.48
C PHE A 82 9.21 -2.21 15.61
N ILE A 83 9.54 -3.50 15.64
CA ILE A 83 10.93 -3.95 15.76
C ILE A 83 11.78 -3.47 14.58
N THR A 84 11.24 -3.52 13.36
CA THR A 84 11.98 -3.14 12.15
C THR A 84 12.18 -1.63 12.03
N LEU A 85 11.22 -0.81 12.46
CA LEU A 85 11.38 0.64 12.56
C LEU A 85 12.38 1.04 13.65
N VAL A 86 12.33 0.40 14.82
CA VAL A 86 13.33 0.58 15.89
C VAL A 86 14.72 0.22 15.38
N ASN A 87 14.86 -0.84 14.58
CA ASN A 87 16.13 -1.19 13.96
C ASN A 87 16.66 -0.08 13.04
N GLY A 88 15.81 0.48 12.18
CA GLY A 88 16.18 1.57 11.27
C GLY A 88 16.61 2.84 11.99
N THR A 89 15.97 3.20 13.10
CA THR A 89 16.28 4.42 13.86
C THR A 89 17.44 4.25 14.83
N SER A 90 17.68 3.05 15.36
CA SER A 90 18.72 2.77 16.35
C SER A 90 20.15 3.15 15.90
N ILE A 91 20.42 3.08 14.58
CA ILE A 91 21.75 3.41 14.04
C ILE A 91 22.11 4.88 14.22
N ALA A 92 21.13 5.78 14.25
CA ALA A 92 21.38 7.21 14.45
C ALA A 92 21.99 7.50 15.83
N VAL A 93 21.57 6.74 16.86
CA VAL A 93 22.10 6.87 18.23
C VAL A 93 23.52 6.29 18.33
N ALA A 94 23.84 5.30 17.48
CA ALA A 94 25.14 4.65 17.46
C ALA A 94 26.22 5.39 16.64
N ALA A 95 25.91 6.59 16.09
CA ALA A 95 26.78 7.36 15.20
C ALA A 95 28.22 7.47 15.67
N GLU A 96 28.42 7.94 16.90
CA GLU A 96 29.77 8.11 17.46
C GLU A 96 30.48 6.78 17.68
N ALA A 97 29.74 5.71 18.02
CA ALA A 97 30.31 4.41 18.33
C ALA A 97 30.90 3.75 17.08
N TYR A 98 30.12 3.66 15.99
CA TYR A 98 30.64 3.05 14.77
C TYR A 98 31.66 3.94 14.05
N ASN A 99 31.62 5.26 14.23
CA ASN A 99 32.69 6.13 13.74
C ASN A 99 34.04 5.80 14.36
N ARG A 100 34.07 5.58 15.69
CA ARG A 100 35.30 5.19 16.39
C ARG A 100 35.78 3.81 15.95
N GLU A 101 34.85 2.87 15.74
CA GLU A 101 35.16 1.50 15.31
C GLU A 101 35.70 1.45 13.88
N PHE A 102 35.09 2.19 12.94
CA PHE A 102 35.49 2.21 11.53
C PHE A 102 36.51 3.31 11.18
N GLY A 103 36.93 4.13 12.16
CA GLY A 103 37.90 5.21 11.95
C GLY A 103 37.39 6.34 11.03
N ILE A 104 36.09 6.63 11.09
CA ILE A 104 35.44 7.62 10.22
C ILE A 104 35.50 9.00 10.87
N SER A 105 35.92 9.99 10.08
CA SER A 105 35.93 11.38 10.50
C SER A 105 34.76 12.14 9.89
N ASP A 106 34.01 12.82 10.76
CA ASP A 106 32.96 13.76 10.37
C ASP A 106 33.46 15.21 10.23
N ALA A 107 34.77 15.45 10.35
CA ALA A 107 35.33 16.80 10.41
C ALA A 107 35.15 17.62 9.11
N HIS A 108 35.15 16.95 7.95
CA HIS A 108 35.00 17.59 6.65
C HIS A 108 33.62 17.33 6.02
N PHE A 109 33.05 16.17 6.28
CA PHE A 109 31.76 15.74 5.75
C PHE A 109 31.11 14.79 6.75
N PRO A 110 29.80 14.86 6.99
CA PRO A 110 29.10 14.01 7.96
C PRO A 110 28.90 12.58 7.42
N ASN A 111 30.02 11.86 7.31
CA ASN A 111 30.08 10.50 6.79
C ASN A 111 29.25 9.53 7.63
N SER A 112 29.06 9.81 8.92
CA SER A 112 28.18 9.04 9.79
C SER A 112 26.81 8.77 9.20
N TYR A 113 26.24 9.70 8.44
CA TYR A 113 24.84 9.60 8.02
C TYR A 113 24.61 8.70 6.80
N TRP A 114 25.67 8.19 6.16
CA TRP A 114 25.54 7.31 5.00
C TRP A 114 24.70 6.03 5.23
N PRO A 115 24.80 5.32 6.38
CA PRO A 115 23.94 4.17 6.66
C PRO A 115 22.46 4.56 6.79
N ILE A 116 22.16 5.76 7.31
CA ILE A 116 20.80 6.29 7.43
C ILE A 116 20.27 6.71 6.05
N ALA A 117 21.09 7.44 5.30
CA ALA A 117 20.73 7.89 3.95
C ALA A 117 20.51 6.70 3.01
N SER A 118 21.38 5.69 3.05
CA SER A 118 21.24 4.47 2.26
C SER A 118 19.99 3.67 2.64
N TRP A 119 19.64 3.59 3.92
CA TRP A 119 18.37 3.00 4.36
C TRP A 119 17.16 3.69 3.72
N ALA A 120 17.11 5.03 3.78
CA ALA A 120 16.01 5.80 3.20
C ALA A 120 15.96 5.67 1.66
N LEU A 121 17.11 5.72 0.99
CA LEU A 121 17.22 5.53 -0.46
C LEU A 121 16.77 4.13 -0.88
N GLY A 122 17.20 3.10 -0.13
CA GLY A 122 16.78 1.72 -0.37
C GLY A 122 15.28 1.55 -0.22
N GLY A 123 14.70 2.16 0.83
CA GLY A 123 13.25 2.24 1.03
C GLY A 123 12.51 2.77 -0.19
N GLY A 124 12.90 3.95 -0.69
CA GLY A 124 12.28 4.56 -1.86
C GLY A 124 12.41 3.71 -3.13
N ILE A 125 13.63 3.23 -3.43
CA ILE A 125 13.90 2.49 -4.68
C ILE A 125 13.17 1.14 -4.68
N PHE A 126 13.22 0.40 -3.58
CA PHE A 126 12.57 -0.91 -3.49
C PHE A 126 11.06 -0.77 -3.52
N MET A 127 10.49 0.26 -2.88
CA MET A 127 9.07 0.60 -3.01
C MET A 127 8.65 0.80 -4.45
N MET A 128 9.34 1.65 -5.19
CA MET A 128 8.93 1.98 -6.55
C MET A 128 8.95 0.77 -7.50
N ILE A 129 9.81 -0.23 -7.23
CA ILE A 129 10.00 -1.38 -8.12
C ILE A 129 9.22 -2.61 -7.65
N LEU A 130 9.32 -2.96 -6.36
CA LEU A 130 8.81 -4.23 -5.84
C LEU A 130 7.34 -4.16 -5.42
N LEU A 131 6.81 -2.97 -5.15
CA LEU A 131 5.40 -2.81 -4.82
C LEU A 131 4.44 -3.26 -5.94
N PRO A 132 4.58 -2.81 -7.20
CA PRO A 132 3.70 -3.30 -8.26
C PRO A 132 3.85 -4.81 -8.50
N ILE A 133 5.06 -5.35 -8.33
CA ILE A 133 5.32 -6.79 -8.46
C ILE A 133 4.60 -7.57 -7.35
N LEU A 134 4.53 -7.05 -6.12
CA LEU A 134 3.78 -7.71 -5.04
C LEU A 134 2.28 -7.79 -5.32
N GLU A 135 1.73 -6.78 -5.97
CA GLU A 135 0.30 -6.73 -6.32
C GLU A 135 -0.03 -7.79 -7.37
N ASP A 136 0.83 -7.98 -8.36
CA ASP A 136 0.65 -9.00 -9.41
C ASP A 136 0.87 -10.44 -8.90
N PHE A 137 1.87 -10.66 -8.05
CA PHE A 137 2.31 -12.00 -7.61
C PHE A 137 1.72 -12.45 -6.26
N GLY A 138 0.92 -11.60 -5.62
CA GLY A 138 0.28 -11.87 -4.36
C GLY A 138 1.08 -11.39 -3.13
N VAL A 139 0.39 -10.62 -2.30
CA VAL A 139 0.94 -9.90 -1.14
C VAL A 139 1.54 -10.84 -0.09
N ARG A 140 0.94 -12.02 0.11
CA ARG A 140 1.39 -13.00 1.13
C ARG A 140 2.79 -13.55 0.85
N TRP A 141 3.05 -13.97 -0.39
CA TRP A 141 4.33 -14.60 -0.74
C TRP A 141 5.45 -13.59 -0.71
N GLY A 142 5.24 -12.40 -1.27
CA GLY A 142 6.26 -11.39 -1.21
C GLY A 142 6.51 -10.87 0.21
N TYR A 143 5.50 -10.76 1.08
CA TYR A 143 5.73 -10.47 2.51
C TYR A 143 6.73 -11.44 3.15
N LEU A 144 6.53 -12.75 2.97
CA LEU A 144 7.39 -13.78 3.55
C LEU A 144 8.81 -13.74 2.96
N ILE A 145 8.92 -13.59 1.64
CA ILE A 145 10.22 -13.51 0.95
C ILE A 145 10.99 -12.28 1.42
N THR A 146 10.34 -11.12 1.49
CA THR A 146 10.96 -9.89 1.97
C THR A 146 11.42 -10.02 3.42
N TYR A 147 10.66 -10.71 4.27
CA TYR A 147 11.07 -10.96 5.66
C TYR A 147 12.33 -11.85 5.74
N ILE A 148 12.42 -12.89 4.90
CA ILE A 148 13.60 -13.74 4.81
C ILE A 148 14.82 -12.94 4.33
N VAL A 149 14.65 -12.13 3.28
CA VAL A 149 15.72 -11.27 2.76
C VAL A 149 16.17 -10.27 3.84
N LEU A 150 15.24 -9.67 4.58
CA LEU A 150 15.58 -8.78 5.69
C LEU A 150 16.46 -9.47 6.74
N ILE A 151 16.09 -10.68 7.17
CA ILE A 151 16.88 -11.45 8.15
C ILE A 151 18.29 -11.74 7.60
N ILE A 152 18.39 -12.12 6.33
CA ILE A 152 19.67 -12.39 5.65
C ILE A 152 20.56 -11.14 5.62
N PHE A 153 20.00 -9.93 5.52
CA PHE A 153 20.79 -8.69 5.48
C PHE A 153 20.99 -8.01 6.84
N ILE A 154 20.15 -8.32 7.84
CA ILE A 154 20.35 -7.88 9.22
C ILE A 154 21.60 -8.53 9.82
N VAL A 155 21.80 -9.84 9.64
CA VAL A 155 22.94 -10.57 10.23
C VAL A 155 24.30 -10.01 9.77
N PRO A 156 24.57 -9.82 8.47
CA PRO A 156 25.79 -9.17 7.97
C PRO A 156 25.98 -7.74 8.47
N SER A 157 24.88 -7.00 8.72
CA SER A 157 24.99 -5.65 9.27
C SER A 157 25.52 -5.64 10.70
N ALA A 158 25.26 -6.69 11.48
CA ALA A 158 25.76 -6.83 12.85
C ALA A 158 27.22 -7.30 12.92
N VAL A 159 27.71 -8.03 11.91
CA VAL A 159 29.09 -8.55 11.83
C VAL A 159 29.95 -7.79 10.81
N ALA A 160 29.50 -6.60 10.39
CA ALA A 160 30.17 -5.80 9.38
C ALA A 160 31.56 -5.36 9.89
N LYS A 161 32.61 -5.74 9.16
CA LYS A 161 34.01 -5.36 9.48
C LYS A 161 34.47 -4.09 8.76
N ASN A 162 33.61 -3.51 7.93
CA ASN A 162 33.92 -2.31 7.17
C ASN A 162 32.65 -1.47 6.99
N PHE A 163 32.84 -0.17 6.84
CA PHE A 163 31.75 0.78 6.73
C PHE A 163 30.90 0.59 5.46
N ALA A 164 31.52 0.23 4.34
CA ALA A 164 30.81 0.03 3.08
C ALA A 164 29.80 -1.14 3.17
N THR A 165 30.17 -2.24 3.83
CA THR A 165 29.28 -3.37 4.10
C THR A 165 28.12 -2.94 4.99
N LEU A 166 28.36 -2.12 6.01
CA LEU A 166 27.28 -1.55 6.82
C LEU A 166 26.31 -0.73 5.94
N VAL A 167 26.82 0.15 5.09
CA VAL A 167 25.99 0.99 4.19
C VAL A 167 25.18 0.13 3.20
N VAL A 168 25.80 -0.86 2.54
CA VAL A 168 25.11 -1.72 1.55
C VAL A 168 24.05 -2.60 2.21
N THR A 169 24.36 -3.20 3.36
CA THR A 169 23.41 -4.04 4.09
C THR A 169 22.22 -3.21 4.59
N ARG A 170 22.45 -1.95 4.99
CA ARG A 170 21.39 -1.02 5.40
C ARG A 170 20.53 -0.55 4.23
N PHE A 171 21.10 -0.35 3.04
CA PHE A 171 20.34 -0.07 1.83
C PHE A 171 19.30 -1.15 1.56
N ILE A 172 19.72 -2.42 1.55
CA ILE A 172 18.84 -3.55 1.25
C ILE A 172 17.82 -3.77 2.37
N ALA A 173 18.27 -3.67 3.64
CA ALA A 173 17.39 -3.77 4.79
C ALA A 173 16.30 -2.69 4.79
N GLY A 174 16.65 -1.42 4.51
CA GLY A 174 15.70 -0.32 4.43
C GLY A 174 14.65 -0.50 3.32
N GLY A 175 15.07 -1.05 2.18
CA GLY A 175 14.16 -1.47 1.12
C GLY A 175 13.16 -2.52 1.58
N CYS A 176 13.65 -3.56 2.26
CA CYS A 176 12.79 -4.62 2.79
C CYS A 176 11.82 -4.12 3.87
N VAL A 177 12.29 -3.29 4.81
CA VAL A 177 11.45 -2.75 5.89
C VAL A 177 10.32 -1.88 5.34
N SER A 178 10.61 -1.02 4.36
CA SER A 178 9.58 -0.20 3.73
C SER A 178 8.49 -1.08 3.10
N LEU A 179 8.88 -2.23 2.55
CA LEU A 179 7.99 -3.15 1.84
C LEU A 179 7.10 -3.93 2.79
N LEU A 180 7.68 -4.40 3.88
CA LEU A 180 6.92 -5.00 4.97
C LEU A 180 5.92 -4.02 5.58
N ALA A 181 6.32 -2.77 5.80
CA ALA A 181 5.44 -1.74 6.37
C ALA A 181 4.22 -1.49 5.45
N ASN A 182 4.45 -1.30 4.16
CA ASN A 182 3.35 -1.11 3.21
C ASN A 182 2.39 -2.31 3.18
N THR A 183 2.94 -3.53 3.11
CA THR A 183 2.14 -4.74 3.07
C THR A 183 1.23 -4.91 4.30
N ILE A 184 1.67 -4.47 5.48
CA ILE A 184 0.87 -4.59 6.70
C ILE A 184 -0.36 -3.71 6.65
N SER A 185 -0.25 -2.52 6.05
CA SER A 185 -1.41 -1.66 5.78
C SER A 185 -2.44 -2.37 4.90
N SER A 186 -1.98 -3.06 3.85
CA SER A 186 -2.84 -3.85 2.96
C SER A 186 -3.51 -5.01 3.71
N ILE A 187 -2.72 -5.80 4.44
CA ILE A 187 -3.22 -6.96 5.21
C ILE A 187 -4.32 -6.54 6.20
N ILE A 188 -4.16 -5.40 6.87
CA ILE A 188 -5.19 -4.88 7.79
C ILE A 188 -6.50 -4.58 7.04
N CYS A 189 -6.43 -3.98 5.86
CA CYS A 189 -7.60 -3.71 5.01
C CYS A 189 -8.26 -5.02 4.52
N ASP A 190 -7.48 -6.05 4.25
CA ASP A 190 -7.97 -7.33 3.71
C ASP A 190 -8.64 -8.22 4.78
N ILE A 191 -8.35 -8.01 6.06
CA ILE A 191 -8.88 -8.83 7.17
C ILE A 191 -10.09 -8.16 7.86
N TRP A 192 -10.09 -6.84 7.94
CA TRP A 192 -11.07 -6.07 8.70
C TRP A 192 -12.14 -5.47 7.78
N ALA A 193 -13.31 -6.12 7.74
CA ALA A 193 -14.47 -5.64 6.98
C ALA A 193 -15.08 -4.37 7.60
N GLY A 194 -15.41 -3.40 6.75
CA GLY A 194 -16.16 -2.20 7.10
C GLY A 194 -15.32 -1.09 7.74
N ASP A 195 -15.74 0.16 7.54
CA ASP A 195 -14.98 1.34 7.94
C ASP A 195 -14.69 1.41 9.43
N ARG A 196 -15.66 1.06 10.28
CA ARG A 196 -15.48 1.09 11.75
C ARG A 196 -14.56 -0.02 12.26
N GLY A 197 -14.52 -1.18 11.60
CA GLY A 197 -13.72 -2.32 12.03
C GLY A 197 -12.23 -2.13 11.72
N ARG A 198 -11.91 -1.48 10.59
CA ARG A 198 -10.53 -1.22 10.15
C ARG A 198 -9.86 -0.03 10.82
N THR A 199 -10.63 0.93 11.36
CA THR A 199 -10.08 2.15 11.97
C THR A 199 -9.10 1.85 13.10
N VAL A 200 -9.49 1.04 14.09
CA VAL A 200 -8.66 0.82 15.29
C VAL A 200 -7.34 0.11 14.95
N PRO A 201 -7.33 -1.00 14.17
CA PRO A 201 -6.09 -1.61 13.70
C PRO A 201 -5.18 -0.66 12.90
N MET A 202 -5.77 0.18 12.05
CA MET A 202 -5.02 1.12 11.20
C MET A 202 -4.43 2.27 12.02
N GLU A 203 -5.17 2.80 13.00
CA GLU A 203 -4.66 3.80 13.95
C GLU A 203 -3.49 3.25 14.77
N LEU A 204 -3.59 1.98 15.19
CA LEU A 204 -2.50 1.32 15.90
C LEU A 204 -1.27 1.11 15.02
N TYR A 205 -1.46 0.85 13.71
CA TYR A 205 -0.35 0.80 12.75
C TYR A 205 0.33 2.15 12.58
N ILE A 206 -0.43 3.24 12.46
CA ILE A 206 0.12 4.59 12.27
C ILE A 206 0.90 5.07 13.51
N THR A 207 0.58 4.57 14.69
CA THR A 207 1.24 4.97 15.95
C THR A 207 2.53 4.20 16.27
N VAL A 208 2.80 3.11 15.55
CA VAL A 208 4.01 2.26 15.68
C VAL A 208 5.14 2.79 14.83
#